data_AF-A0A365Q0M6-F1
#
_entry.id   AF-A0A365Q0M6-F1
#
_cell.length_a   1.000
_cell.length_b   1.000
_cell.length_c   1.000
_cell.angle_alpha   90.00
_cell.angle_beta   90.00
_cell.angle_gamma   90.00
#
_symmetry.space_group_name_H-M   'P 1'
#
loop_
_entity.id
_entity.type
_entity.pdbx_description
1 polymer ?
#
loop_
_entity_poly.entity_id
_entity_poly.type
_entity_poly.pdbx_seq_one_letter_code
_entity_poly.pdbx_strand_id
1 'polypeptide(L)'
;MLEERVSTRFKRQARVSAVVTLALLLGACAGNPYQASGPTRAPAPPASAPPREPVATPPPVRTPPAPRPPATQKSHPRYAPPPHAAAHWDNRLGVYVVEGQDLFYRERLYYRWDGDWYCAGRPGGPWEPVAPPSVPTGLRSLH
;
A
#
# COMPACT_ATOMS: atom_id res chain seq x y z
N MET A 1 -57.27 3.96 25.00
CA MET A 1 -56.56 3.35 23.86
C MET A 1 -55.73 4.33 23.00
N LEU A 2 -55.78 5.66 23.22
CA LEU A 2 -54.98 6.64 22.44
C LEU A 2 -53.53 6.77 22.96
N GLU A 3 -53.33 6.70 24.28
CA GLU A 3 -52.03 6.93 24.96
C GLU A 3 -50.93 5.91 24.58
N GLU A 4 -51.29 4.63 24.41
CA GLU A 4 -50.32 3.58 24.04
C GLU A 4 -49.77 3.73 22.61
N ARG A 5 -50.56 4.31 21.70
CA ARG A 5 -50.12 4.53 20.31
C ARG A 5 -49.10 5.65 20.20
N VAL A 6 -49.12 6.62 21.11
CA VAL A 6 -48.17 7.74 21.14
C VAL A 6 -46.81 7.27 21.65
N SER A 7 -46.81 6.47 22.72
CA SER A 7 -45.58 5.92 23.33
C SER A 7 -44.84 4.95 22.40
N THR A 8 -45.56 4.08 21.70
CA THR A 8 -44.97 3.16 20.70
C THR A 8 -44.43 3.88 19.47
N ARG A 9 -45.08 4.98 19.03
CA ARG A 9 -44.57 5.85 17.96
C ARG A 9 -43.29 6.57 18.39
N PHE A 10 -43.23 7.11 19.61
CA PHE A 10 -42.03 7.75 20.15
C PHE A 10 -40.84 6.78 20.27
N LYS A 11 -41.10 5.55 20.75
CA LYS A 11 -40.06 4.52 20.88
C LYS A 11 -39.57 4.00 19.53
N ARG A 12 -40.45 3.89 18.53
CA ARG A 12 -40.07 3.59 17.14
C ARG A 12 -39.29 4.74 16.51
N GLN A 13 -39.70 5.98 16.74
CA GLN A 13 -39.06 7.17 16.20
C GLN A 13 -37.64 7.35 16.77
N ALA A 14 -37.45 7.14 18.08
CA ALA A 14 -36.12 7.15 18.70
C ALA A 14 -35.19 6.05 18.15
N ARG A 15 -35.73 4.85 17.89
CA ARG A 15 -34.96 3.75 17.26
C ARG A 15 -34.58 4.07 15.81
N VAL A 16 -35.50 4.62 15.03
CA VAL A 16 -35.23 5.03 13.64
C VAL A 16 -34.17 6.13 13.62
N SER A 17 -34.30 7.16 14.48
CA SER A 17 -33.29 8.21 14.59
C SER A 17 -31.92 7.66 14.99
N ALA A 18 -31.84 6.74 15.94
CA ALA A 18 -30.58 6.11 16.34
C ALA A 18 -29.94 5.31 15.18
N VAL A 19 -30.73 4.55 14.42
CA VAL A 19 -30.26 3.80 13.25
C VAL A 19 -29.78 4.73 12.13
N VAL A 20 -30.52 5.81 11.87
CA VAL A 20 -30.14 6.81 10.86
C VAL A 20 -28.85 7.54 11.23
N THR A 21 -28.72 7.97 12.49
CA THR A 21 -27.47 8.60 12.97
C THR A 21 -26.29 7.63 12.90
N LEU A 22 -26.49 6.36 13.25
CA LEU A 22 -25.45 5.33 13.14
C LEU A 22 -25.04 5.09 11.68
N ALA A 23 -26.01 5.01 10.75
CA ALA A 23 -25.75 4.86 9.33
C ALA A 23 -25.02 6.07 8.72
N LEU A 24 -25.37 7.29 9.15
CA LEU A 24 -24.68 8.52 8.75
C LEU A 24 -23.22 8.55 9.25
N LEU A 25 -22.94 8.02 10.45
CA LEU A 25 -21.58 7.90 10.98
C LEU A 25 -20.74 6.85 10.23
N LEU A 26 -21.35 5.78 9.73
CA LEU A 26 -20.67 4.71 8.97
C LEU A 26 -20.31 5.11 7.52
N GLY A 27 -21.00 6.10 6.93
CA GLY A 27 -20.79 6.55 5.56
C GLY A 27 -19.47 7.30 5.30
N ALA A 28 -18.72 7.67 6.34
CA ALA A 28 -17.52 8.48 6.23
C ALA A 28 -16.24 7.72 5.82
N CYS A 29 -16.30 6.39 5.63
CA CYS A 29 -15.12 5.55 5.32
C CYS A 29 -14.97 5.14 3.84
N ALA A 30 -15.82 5.62 2.93
CA ALA A 30 -15.77 5.23 1.50
C ALA A 30 -14.99 6.22 0.60
N GLY A 31 -14.05 6.97 1.15
CA GLY A 31 -13.09 7.73 0.34
C GLY A 31 -12.03 6.79 -0.18
N ASN A 32 -12.02 6.51 -1.50
CA ASN A 32 -10.93 5.77 -2.13
C ASN A 32 -9.79 6.76 -2.47
N PRO A 33 -8.70 6.86 -1.68
CA PRO A 33 -7.57 7.74 -2.00
C PRO A 33 -6.76 7.25 -3.21
N TYR A 34 -7.14 6.10 -3.79
CA TYR A 34 -6.49 5.50 -4.95
C TYR A 34 -7.20 5.81 -6.27
N GLN A 35 -8.08 6.83 -6.35
CA GLN A 35 -8.40 7.40 -7.66
C GLN A 35 -7.20 8.21 -8.17
N ALA A 36 -6.12 7.49 -8.47
CA ALA A 36 -4.99 8.01 -9.20
C ALA A 36 -5.48 8.25 -10.63
N SER A 37 -5.65 9.52 -10.98
CA SER A 37 -5.69 10.00 -12.35
C SER A 37 -4.50 9.42 -13.10
N GLY A 38 -4.73 8.37 -13.89
CA GLY A 38 -3.72 7.86 -14.81
C GLY A 38 -3.33 9.00 -15.75
N PRO A 39 -2.03 9.26 -16.00
CA PRO A 39 -1.64 10.24 -16.99
C PRO A 39 -2.22 9.83 -18.34
N THR A 40 -3.13 10.64 -18.87
CA THR A 40 -3.57 10.57 -20.26
C THR A 40 -2.32 10.58 -21.12
N ARG A 41 -1.99 9.41 -21.70
CA ARG A 41 -0.95 9.29 -22.72
C ARG A 41 -1.46 10.06 -23.93
N ALA A 42 -1.02 11.31 -24.09
CA ALA A 42 -1.22 12.03 -25.33
C ALA A 42 -0.61 11.19 -26.47
N PRO A 43 -1.34 10.96 -27.59
CA PRO A 43 -0.75 10.37 -28.77
C PRO A 43 0.35 11.32 -29.29
N ALA A 44 1.58 10.82 -29.42
CA ALA A 44 2.64 11.57 -30.09
C ALA A 44 2.25 11.78 -31.56
N PRO A 45 2.50 12.97 -32.15
CA PRO A 45 2.20 13.22 -33.56
C PRO A 45 3.07 12.34 -34.47
N PRO A 46 2.57 11.93 -35.65
CA PRO A 46 3.36 11.15 -36.59
C PRO A 46 4.48 12.03 -37.16
N ALA A 47 5.74 11.66 -36.89
CA ALA A 47 6.88 12.23 -37.56
C ALA A 47 6.97 11.67 -38.98
N SER A 48 6.85 12.54 -39.99
CA SER A 48 7.11 12.24 -41.39
C SER A 48 8.56 11.77 -41.58
N ALA A 49 8.77 10.58 -42.14
CA ALA A 49 10.09 10.13 -42.58
C ALA A 49 10.26 10.39 -44.10
N PRO A 50 11.36 11.00 -44.56
CA PRO A 50 11.68 11.07 -45.99
C PRO A 50 12.23 9.73 -46.51
N PRO A 51 12.11 9.44 -47.81
CA PRO A 51 12.61 8.22 -48.41
C PRO A 51 14.08 8.36 -48.85
N ARG A 52 14.90 7.32 -48.63
CA ARG A 52 16.01 6.86 -49.50
C ARG A 52 16.77 5.66 -48.91
N GLU A 53 16.50 4.51 -49.49
CA GLU A 53 17.44 3.56 -50.11
C GLU A 53 18.55 2.82 -49.31
N PRO A 54 19.03 1.66 -49.84
CA PRO A 54 19.29 0.47 -49.03
C PRO A 54 20.78 0.09 -48.87
N VAL A 55 20.99 -0.89 -47.98
CA VAL A 55 22.18 -1.76 -47.79
C VAL A 55 23.26 -1.24 -46.83
N ALA A 56 23.37 -1.89 -45.66
CA ALA A 56 24.64 -2.42 -45.10
C ALA A 56 24.44 -3.14 -43.74
N THR A 57 24.81 -4.43 -43.72
CA THR A 57 25.33 -5.23 -42.59
C THR A 57 24.40 -5.58 -41.39
N PRO A 58 24.21 -6.88 -41.03
CA PRO A 58 23.51 -7.24 -39.81
C PRO A 58 24.31 -6.78 -38.57
N PRO A 59 23.68 -6.10 -37.60
CA PRO A 59 24.36 -5.66 -36.39
C PRO A 59 24.73 -6.86 -35.50
N PRO A 60 25.86 -6.80 -34.76
CA PRO A 60 26.21 -7.83 -33.79
C PRO A 60 25.11 -7.92 -32.72
N VAL A 61 24.68 -9.15 -32.43
CA VAL A 61 23.65 -9.46 -31.43
C VAL A 61 24.12 -8.93 -30.08
N ARG A 62 23.49 -7.83 -29.61
CA ARG A 62 23.70 -7.32 -28.25
C ARG A 62 22.89 -8.17 -27.28
N THR A 63 23.55 -8.96 -26.46
CA THR A 63 22.94 -9.65 -25.32
C THR A 63 22.25 -8.61 -24.42
N PRO A 64 20.98 -8.82 -24.01
CA PRO A 64 20.32 -7.91 -23.08
C PRO A 64 21.12 -7.78 -21.78
N PRO A 65 21.30 -6.55 -21.25
CA PRO A 65 21.98 -6.36 -19.97
C PRO A 65 21.26 -7.15 -18.87
N ALA A 66 22.04 -7.73 -17.96
CA ALA A 66 21.53 -8.51 -16.83
C ALA A 66 20.48 -7.69 -16.03
N PRO A 67 19.45 -8.35 -15.47
CA PRO A 67 18.44 -7.67 -14.65
C PRO A 67 19.11 -6.86 -13.55
N ARG A 68 18.91 -5.55 -13.56
CA ARG A 68 19.38 -4.69 -12.47
C ARG A 68 18.66 -5.09 -11.18
N PRO A 69 19.35 -5.15 -10.03
CA PRO A 69 18.70 -5.37 -8.76
C PRO A 69 17.63 -4.29 -8.52
N PRO A 70 16.55 -4.62 -7.77
CA PRO A 70 15.48 -3.67 -7.48
C PRO A 70 16.05 -2.36 -6.93
N ALA A 71 15.54 -1.23 -7.39
CA ALA A 71 15.96 0.07 -6.86
C ALA A 71 15.53 0.19 -5.39
N THR A 72 16.48 0.02 -4.48
CA THR A 72 16.32 0.33 -3.05
C THR A 72 16.61 1.81 -2.85
N GLN A 73 15.70 2.51 -2.17
CA GLN A 73 15.86 3.94 -1.86
C GLN A 73 16.25 4.09 -0.39
N LYS A 74 17.05 5.08 -0.02
CA LYS A 74 17.36 5.30 1.41
C LYS A 74 16.13 5.70 2.24
N SER A 75 15.16 6.40 1.64
CA SER A 75 14.00 6.94 2.35
C SER A 75 12.81 7.12 1.42
N HIS A 76 11.59 6.94 1.92
CA HIS A 76 10.34 7.14 1.20
C HIS A 76 9.66 8.48 1.59
N PRO A 77 8.98 9.20 0.67
CA PRO A 77 8.37 10.49 0.98
C PRO A 77 7.22 10.44 2.01
N ARG A 78 6.49 9.32 2.10
CA ARG A 78 5.35 9.16 3.03
C ARG A 78 5.72 8.49 4.35
N TYR A 79 6.69 7.59 4.33
CA TYR A 79 7.00 6.74 5.46
C TYR A 79 8.31 7.20 6.06
N ALA A 80 8.32 7.49 7.35
CA ALA A 80 9.54 7.83 8.05
C ALA A 80 10.44 6.58 8.15
N PRO A 81 11.77 6.72 8.03
CA PRO A 81 12.69 5.63 8.31
C PRO A 81 12.66 5.24 9.80
N PRO A 82 13.10 4.02 10.15
CA PRO A 82 13.21 3.60 11.55
C PRO A 82 14.21 4.49 12.30
N PRO A 83 13.86 4.93 13.53
CA PRO A 83 14.78 5.71 14.33
C PRO A 83 15.91 4.80 14.83
N HIS A 84 17.15 5.19 14.57
CA HIS A 84 18.38 4.53 15.04
C HIS A 84 18.71 3.16 14.39
N ALA A 85 18.17 2.85 13.22
CA ALA A 85 18.56 1.65 12.47
C ALA A 85 18.98 2.01 11.04
N ALA A 86 20.06 1.39 10.55
CA ALA A 86 20.38 1.43 9.14
C ALA A 86 19.33 0.62 8.38
N ALA A 87 18.59 1.27 7.48
CA ALA A 87 17.53 0.64 6.72
C ALA A 87 17.39 1.30 5.36
N HIS A 88 16.86 0.56 4.40
CA HIS A 88 16.48 1.06 3.08
C HIS A 88 15.02 0.77 2.81
N TRP A 89 14.37 1.66 2.06
CA TRP A 89 13.04 1.44 1.53
C TRP A 89 13.09 0.47 0.34
N ASP A 90 12.30 -0.60 0.43
CA ASP A 90 12.02 -1.51 -0.68
C ASP A 90 10.65 -1.19 -1.27
N ASN A 91 10.62 -0.75 -2.53
CA ASN A 91 9.40 -0.39 -3.25
C ASN A 91 8.49 -1.58 -3.56
N ARG A 92 9.05 -2.78 -3.71
CA ARG A 92 8.29 -4.00 -4.00
C ARG A 92 7.57 -4.47 -2.75
N LEU A 93 8.24 -4.39 -1.60
CA LEU A 93 7.67 -4.80 -0.33
C LEU A 93 6.80 -3.70 0.30
N GLY A 94 7.07 -2.43 -0.03
CA GLY A 94 6.39 -1.27 0.54
C GLY A 94 6.74 -1.05 2.02
N VAL A 95 7.96 -1.42 2.41
CA VAL A 95 8.47 -1.35 3.78
C VAL A 95 9.93 -0.93 3.77
N TYR A 96 10.43 -0.47 4.92
CA TYR A 96 11.86 -0.41 5.17
C TYR A 96 12.39 -1.79 5.52
N VAL A 97 13.51 -2.20 4.94
CA VAL A 97 14.27 -3.39 5.31
C VAL A 97 15.42 -2.93 6.18
N VAL A 98 15.55 -3.50 7.39
CA VAL A 98 16.65 -3.21 8.30
C VAL A 98 17.89 -3.99 7.87
N GLU A 99 19.01 -3.31 7.73
CA GLU A 99 20.24 -3.93 7.25
C GLU A 99 20.78 -4.97 8.25
N GLY A 100 21.14 -6.15 7.76
CA GLY A 100 21.75 -7.21 8.56
C GLY A 100 20.80 -7.91 9.53
N GLN A 101 19.48 -7.68 9.42
CA GLN A 101 18.46 -8.33 10.24
C GLN A 101 17.24 -8.69 9.38
N ASP A 102 16.58 -9.79 9.68
CA ASP A 102 15.28 -10.16 9.07
C ASP A 102 14.14 -9.36 9.72
N LEU A 103 14.27 -8.03 9.64
CA LEU A 103 13.38 -7.06 10.24
C LEU A 103 12.89 -6.06 9.20
N PHE A 104 11.59 -5.85 9.18
CA PHE A 104 10.94 -4.91 8.29
C PHE A 104 10.28 -3.81 9.11
N TYR A 105 10.28 -2.57 8.64
CA TYR A 105 9.71 -1.44 9.37
C TYR A 105 8.73 -0.66 8.51
N ARG A 106 7.53 -0.43 9.05
CA ARG A 106 6.50 0.41 8.42
C ARG A 106 5.61 1.00 9.49
N GLU A 107 5.29 2.29 9.37
CA GLU A 107 4.30 2.96 10.23
C GLU A 107 4.59 2.80 11.74
N ARG A 108 5.87 2.89 12.14
CA ARG A 108 6.35 2.77 13.54
C ARG A 108 6.30 1.37 14.13
N LEU A 109 6.01 0.37 13.31
CA LEU A 109 6.05 -1.04 13.70
C LEU A 109 7.19 -1.74 12.97
N TYR A 110 7.90 -2.57 13.73
CA TYR A 110 8.79 -3.59 13.22
C TYR A 110 7.99 -4.86 12.97
N TYR A 111 8.25 -5.55 11.89
CA TYR A 111 7.68 -6.83 11.51
C TYR A 111 8.81 -7.84 11.38
N ARG A 112 8.55 -9.06 11.83
CA ARG A 112 9.43 -10.21 11.63
C ARG A 112 8.63 -11.44 11.27
N TRP A 113 9.29 -12.37 10.60
CA TRP A 113 8.77 -13.70 10.36
C TRP A 113 9.41 -14.69 11.33
N ASP A 114 8.60 -15.48 12.02
CA ASP A 114 9.04 -16.56 12.91
C ASP A 114 7.99 -17.69 12.91
N GLY A 115 7.79 -18.31 11.74
CA GLY A 115 6.70 -19.27 11.50
C GLY A 115 5.34 -18.62 11.23
N ASP A 116 5.11 -17.45 11.81
CA ASP A 116 4.02 -16.53 11.51
C ASP A 116 4.54 -15.08 11.48
N TRP A 117 3.70 -14.14 11.04
CA TRP A 117 4.01 -12.72 11.12
C TRP A 117 3.81 -12.20 12.54
N TYR A 118 4.82 -11.48 13.03
CA TYR A 118 4.78 -10.75 14.29
C TYR A 118 5.09 -9.28 14.07
N CYS A 119 4.53 -8.41 14.90
CA CYS A 119 4.89 -7.00 14.96
C CYS A 119 5.33 -6.55 16.35
N ALA A 120 6.10 -5.47 16.42
CA ALA A 120 6.54 -4.85 17.66
C ALA A 120 6.78 -3.35 17.47
N GLY A 121 6.61 -2.55 18.51
CA GLY A 121 6.96 -1.12 18.48
C GLY A 121 8.47 -0.85 18.55
N ARG A 122 9.28 -1.87 18.83
CA ARG A 122 10.74 -1.80 19.00
C ARG A 122 11.39 -3.03 18.35
N PRO A 123 12.65 -2.93 17.87
CA PRO A 123 13.32 -4.05 17.20
C PRO A 123 13.62 -5.24 18.13
N GLY A 124 13.54 -5.05 19.46
CA GLY A 124 13.72 -6.11 20.45
C GLY A 124 12.41 -6.72 20.97
N GLY A 125 11.25 -6.30 20.48
CA GLY A 125 9.94 -6.69 21.02
C GLY A 125 9.38 -5.72 22.08
N PRO A 126 8.34 -6.12 22.84
CA PRO A 126 7.69 -7.44 22.81
C PRO A 126 7.04 -7.71 21.45
N TRP A 127 7.06 -8.98 21.03
CA TRP A 127 6.55 -9.42 19.74
C TRP A 127 5.12 -9.92 19.89
N GLU A 128 4.23 -9.36 19.09
CA GLU A 128 2.80 -9.68 19.10
C GLU A 128 2.41 -10.29 17.74
N PRO A 129 1.55 -11.32 17.71
CA PRO A 129 1.08 -11.89 16.46
C PRO A 129 0.27 -10.84 15.70
N VAL A 130 0.50 -10.74 14.39
CA VAL A 130 -0.25 -9.80 13.54
C VAL A 130 -1.23 -10.55 12.67
N ALA A 131 -2.48 -10.07 12.65
CA ALA A 131 -3.50 -10.63 11.77
C ALA A 131 -3.09 -10.44 10.30
N PRO A 132 -3.37 -11.40 9.40
CA PRO A 132 -2.95 -11.32 7.99
C PRO A 132 -3.33 -10.01 7.26
N PRO A 133 -4.51 -9.39 7.49
CA PRO A 133 -4.85 -8.11 6.87
C PRO A 133 -3.99 -6.92 7.33
N SER A 134 -3.40 -7.03 8.53
CA SER A 134 -2.53 -6.00 9.12
C SER A 134 -1.07 -6.15 8.68
N VAL A 135 -0.70 -7.28 8.08
CA VAL A 135 0.63 -7.47 7.47
C VAL A 135 0.73 -6.63 6.19
N PRO A 136 1.80 -5.84 6.01
CA PRO A 136 2.06 -5.11 4.77
C PRO A 136 1.99 -6.01 3.54
N THR A 137 1.43 -5.46 2.45
CA THR A 137 1.06 -6.23 1.26
C THR A 137 2.19 -7.02 0.62
N GLY A 138 3.40 -6.47 0.58
CA GLY A 138 4.53 -7.19 0.01
C GLY A 138 5.13 -8.25 0.93
N LEU A 139 4.96 -8.10 2.25
CA LEU A 139 5.48 -9.06 3.23
C LEU A 139 4.71 -10.37 3.23
N ARG A 140 3.37 -10.30 3.13
CA ARG A 140 2.50 -11.50 3.08
C ARG A 140 2.75 -12.44 1.88
N SER A 141 3.58 -12.06 0.91
CA SER A 141 4.01 -12.91 -0.20
C SER A 141 5.49 -13.36 -0.11
N LEU A 142 6.19 -12.95 0.96
CA LEU A 142 7.61 -13.26 1.16
C LEU A 142 7.81 -14.67 1.75
N HIS A 143 6.86 -15.13 2.56
CA HIS A 143 6.79 -16.43 3.21
C HIS A 143 5.40 -17.00 3.04
#